data_AF-A0A434MBG9-F1
#
_entry.id   AF-A0A434MBG9-F1
#
_cell.length_a   1.000
_cell.length_b   1.000
_cell.length_c   1.000
_cell.angle_alpha   90.00
_cell.angle_beta   90.00
_cell.angle_gamma   90.00
#
_symmetry.space_group_name_H-M   'P 1'
#
loop_
_entity.id
_entity.type
_entity.pdbx_description
1 polymer ?
#
loop_
_entity_poly.entity_id
_entity_poly.type
_entity_poly.pdbx_seq_one_letter_code
_entity_poly.pdbx_strand_id
1 'polypeptide(L)'
;MSENPILLYLFDAFAATFPDRKIPLAPQFLDFTGTSKASLGTIRKAITQDRVAEFNANEARASAFSARLAEPNSYLGGLTKSGPGTLRLTGHSTYRGDTVINDGLLIVDGSITSKVIVNKPGRLGGTGTVGGIEVGGGGCVSPGNGIGTLTSNGDVTFKKGSALYIEIGPNKSDRLAVNGATTILGGVVVVVPAAGADPHQQSKADVDLSYHIVTSTGGGGKFDGTQGSVCRQDDVVPAE
;
A
#
# COMPACT_ATOMS: atom_id res chain seq x y z
N MET A 1 4.96 -16.59 31.18
CA MET A 1 5.58 -15.76 30.12
C MET A 1 5.42 -16.55 28.84
N SER A 2 4.33 -16.51 28.08
CA SER A 2 3.65 -15.41 27.39
C SER A 2 4.61 -14.52 26.60
N GLU A 3 4.95 -14.97 25.39
CA GLU A 3 5.31 -14.13 24.24
C GLU A 3 4.69 -14.78 22.99
N ASN A 4 4.32 -14.09 21.91
CA ASN A 4 3.60 -12.84 21.68
C ASN A 4 3.03 -13.02 20.25
N PRO A 5 1.72 -12.87 20.01
CA PRO A 5 1.08 -13.37 18.78
C PRO A 5 1.06 -12.31 17.67
N ILE A 6 2.20 -11.98 17.04
CA ILE A 6 2.23 -11.32 15.72
C ILE A 6 3.50 -11.77 14.97
N LEU A 7 3.40 -12.86 14.21
CA LEU A 7 4.27 -13.18 13.06
C LEU A 7 3.52 -14.08 12.06
N LEU A 8 2.21 -13.84 11.97
CA LEU A 8 1.34 -14.38 10.94
C LEU A 8 1.13 -13.27 9.91
N TYR A 9 1.11 -13.60 8.61
CA TYR A 9 0.97 -12.71 7.45
C TYR A 9 2.25 -12.22 6.74
N LEU A 10 3.28 -13.07 6.63
CA LEU A 10 4.13 -13.05 5.43
C LEU A 10 4.74 -14.42 5.06
N PHE A 11 4.05 -15.53 5.39
CA PHE A 11 4.56 -16.89 5.14
C PHE A 11 3.70 -17.78 4.22
N ASP A 12 2.55 -17.32 3.72
CA ASP A 12 1.66 -18.17 2.92
C ASP A 12 1.86 -18.07 1.39
N ALA A 13 2.82 -17.27 0.91
CA ALA A 13 3.24 -17.29 -0.49
C ALA A 13 4.51 -18.14 -0.75
N PHE A 14 5.12 -18.69 0.30
CA PHE A 14 6.33 -19.51 0.20
C PHE A 14 6.18 -20.93 0.80
N ALA A 15 5.01 -21.23 1.39
CA ALA A 15 4.71 -22.54 1.97
C ALA A 15 3.85 -23.42 1.03
N ALA A 16 4.36 -23.68 -0.18
CA ALA A 16 4.00 -24.84 -1.01
C ALA A 16 5.11 -24.97 -2.07
N THR A 17 6.05 -25.91 -2.00
CA THR A 17 6.11 -27.19 -1.31
C THR A 17 7.58 -27.51 -1.07
N PHE A 18 7.89 -28.05 0.10
CA PHE A 18 9.05 -28.93 0.30
C PHE A 18 9.27 -29.83 -0.94
N PRO A 19 10.51 -30.28 -1.26
CA PRO A 19 10.72 -31.29 -2.30
C PRO A 19 9.66 -32.38 -2.14
N ASP A 20 8.98 -32.72 -3.22
CA ASP A 20 7.83 -33.62 -3.20
C ASP A 20 8.16 -34.83 -2.32
N ARG A 21 7.56 -34.91 -1.12
CA ARG A 21 7.84 -35.99 -0.16
C ARG A 21 7.33 -37.34 -0.67
N LYS A 22 6.61 -37.36 -1.81
CA LYS A 22 6.28 -38.59 -2.53
C LYS A 22 7.47 -39.15 -3.28
N ILE A 23 8.54 -38.39 -3.48
CA ILE A 23 9.81 -38.92 -4.00
C ILE A 23 10.50 -39.65 -2.83
N PRO A 24 10.60 -40.98 -2.87
CA PRO A 24 11.19 -41.73 -1.78
C PRO A 24 12.67 -41.33 -1.62
N LEU A 25 13.01 -40.84 -0.42
CA LEU A 25 14.37 -40.52 0.03
C LEU A 25 15.16 -41.75 0.50
N ALA A 26 14.56 -42.94 0.46
CA ALA A 26 15.26 -44.19 0.65
C ALA A 26 16.29 -44.37 -0.48
N PRO A 27 17.48 -44.94 -0.21
CA PRO A 27 18.41 -45.29 -1.27
C PRO A 27 17.68 -46.16 -2.30
N GLN A 28 17.51 -45.61 -3.50
CA GLN A 28 16.90 -46.32 -4.62
C GLN A 28 17.93 -47.32 -5.15
N PHE A 29 18.13 -48.40 -4.41
CA PHE A 29 18.89 -49.53 -4.92
C PHE A 29 18.07 -50.12 -6.07
N LEU A 30 18.52 -49.90 -7.30
CA LEU A 30 17.99 -50.62 -8.45
C LEU A 30 18.27 -52.10 -8.23
N ASP A 31 17.20 -52.91 -8.17
CA ASP A 31 17.33 -54.36 -8.08
C ASP A 31 17.89 -54.91 -9.40
N PHE A 32 19.00 -55.64 -9.31
CA PHE A 32 19.75 -56.21 -10.43
C PHE A 32 19.54 -57.74 -10.57
N THR A 33 18.41 -58.27 -10.11
CA THR A 33 18.10 -59.72 -10.16
C THR A 33 17.90 -60.31 -11.57
N GLY A 34 18.11 -59.54 -12.64
CA GLY A 34 17.94 -59.96 -14.05
C GLY A 34 19.23 -60.05 -14.88
N THR A 35 19.10 -60.41 -16.16
CA THR A 35 20.23 -60.39 -17.12
C THR A 35 20.78 -58.97 -17.31
N SER A 36 22.06 -58.83 -17.69
CA SER A 36 22.70 -57.53 -17.92
C SER A 36 21.93 -56.61 -18.87
N LYS A 37 21.28 -57.18 -19.91
CA LYS A 37 20.43 -56.45 -20.86
C LYS A 37 19.15 -55.89 -20.22
N ALA A 38 18.53 -56.63 -19.30
CA ALA A 38 17.36 -56.19 -18.55
C ALA A 38 17.73 -55.08 -17.56
N SER A 39 18.83 -55.27 -16.82
CA SER A 39 19.38 -54.27 -15.89
C SER A 39 19.73 -52.94 -16.57
N LEU A 40 20.35 -52.99 -17.76
CA LEU A 40 20.62 -51.80 -18.58
C LEU A 40 19.33 -51.11 -19.08
N GLY A 41 18.27 -51.87 -19.37
CA GLY A 41 16.97 -51.34 -19.73
C GLY A 41 16.30 -50.59 -18.57
N THR A 42 16.40 -51.14 -17.36
CA THR A 42 15.89 -50.49 -16.13
C THR A 42 16.65 -49.21 -15.81
N ILE A 43 17.99 -49.24 -15.87
CA ILE A 43 18.84 -48.03 -15.69
C ILE A 43 18.45 -46.96 -16.71
N ARG A 44 18.31 -47.32 -18.00
CA ARG A 44 17.93 -46.36 -19.05
C ARG A 44 16.56 -45.76 -18.83
N LYS A 45 15.57 -46.53 -18.35
CA LYS A 45 14.23 -46.02 -18.05
C LYS A 45 14.22 -45.10 -16.83
N ALA A 46 14.87 -45.49 -15.74
CA ALA A 46 14.94 -44.67 -14.53
C ALA A 46 15.63 -43.32 -14.79
N ILE A 47 16.80 -43.33 -15.47
CA ILE A 47 17.53 -42.09 -15.81
C ILE A 47 16.73 -41.21 -16.77
N THR A 48 16.00 -41.79 -17.72
CA THR A 48 15.20 -41.00 -18.67
C THR A 48 13.93 -40.46 -18.04
N GLN A 49 13.23 -41.20 -17.17
CA GLN A 49 11.98 -40.73 -16.57
C GLN A 49 12.22 -39.64 -15.51
N ASP A 50 13.17 -39.81 -14.60
CA ASP A 50 13.38 -38.84 -13.50
C ASP A 50 13.97 -37.53 -14.00
N ARG A 51 14.96 -37.58 -14.89
CA ARG A 51 15.58 -36.36 -15.43
C ARG A 51 14.68 -35.62 -16.42
N VAL A 52 13.83 -36.33 -17.16
CA VAL A 52 12.83 -35.69 -18.03
C VAL A 52 11.71 -35.06 -17.20
N ALA A 53 11.29 -35.69 -16.09
CA ALA A 53 10.31 -35.10 -15.20
C ALA A 53 10.82 -33.79 -14.55
N GLU A 54 12.06 -33.78 -14.07
CA GLU A 54 12.68 -32.57 -13.50
C GLU A 54 12.88 -31.47 -14.56
N PHE A 55 13.33 -31.84 -15.77
CA PHE A 55 13.46 -30.89 -16.88
C PHE A 55 12.11 -30.29 -17.28
N ASN A 56 11.06 -31.10 -17.41
CA ASN A 56 9.71 -30.64 -17.73
C ASN A 56 9.13 -29.74 -16.63
N ALA A 57 9.39 -30.06 -15.36
CA ALA A 57 8.98 -29.20 -14.24
C ALA A 57 9.71 -27.84 -14.27
N ASN A 58 10.98 -27.82 -14.65
CA ASN A 58 11.75 -26.59 -14.77
C ASN A 58 11.34 -25.76 -16.00
N GLU A 59 11.06 -26.39 -17.14
CA GLU A 59 10.46 -25.75 -18.32
C GLU A 59 9.11 -25.09 -18.00
N ALA A 60 8.23 -25.80 -17.27
CA ALA A 60 6.94 -25.26 -16.86
C ALA A 60 7.07 -24.04 -15.92
N ARG A 61 8.04 -24.07 -15.00
CA ARG A 61 8.36 -22.92 -14.12
C ARG A 61 8.88 -21.72 -14.90
N ALA A 62 9.80 -21.96 -15.84
CA ALA A 62 10.34 -20.90 -16.68
C ALA A 62 9.24 -20.23 -17.51
N SER A 63 8.36 -21.02 -18.13
CA SER A 63 7.20 -20.52 -18.88
C SER A 63 6.26 -19.67 -18.02
N ALA A 64 5.92 -20.14 -16.80
CA ALA A 64 5.07 -19.39 -15.88
C ALA A 64 5.71 -18.07 -15.41
N PHE A 65 7.02 -18.08 -15.16
CA PHE A 65 7.75 -16.87 -14.78
C PHE A 65 7.83 -15.86 -15.93
N SER A 66 8.14 -16.33 -17.15
CA SER A 66 8.12 -15.51 -18.36
C SER A 66 6.75 -14.92 -18.64
N ALA A 67 5.66 -15.67 -18.45
CA ALA A 67 4.29 -15.16 -18.60
C ALA A 67 3.98 -14.05 -17.59
N ARG A 68 4.39 -14.23 -16.32
CA ARG A 68 4.19 -13.23 -15.26
C ARG A 68 5.01 -11.96 -15.47
N LEU A 69 6.22 -12.09 -16.02
CA LEU A 69 7.04 -10.95 -16.42
C LEU A 69 6.53 -10.25 -17.69
N ALA A 70 5.86 -10.98 -18.58
CA ALA A 70 5.25 -10.45 -19.80
C ALA A 70 3.93 -9.71 -19.53
N GLU A 71 3.40 -9.74 -18.31
CA GLU A 71 2.30 -8.90 -17.86
C GLU A 71 2.82 -7.71 -17.03
N PRO A 72 3.37 -6.65 -17.66
CA PRO A 72 3.88 -5.47 -16.95
C PRO A 72 2.80 -4.77 -16.10
N ASN A 73 1.52 -5.06 -16.36
CA ASN A 73 0.36 -4.55 -15.62
C ASN A 73 -0.07 -5.43 -14.44
N SER A 74 0.59 -6.56 -14.16
CA SER A 74 0.18 -7.53 -13.13
C SER A 74 1.15 -7.56 -11.93
N TYR A 75 1.95 -6.52 -11.75
CA TYR A 75 2.75 -6.37 -10.53
C TYR A 75 1.84 -5.99 -9.35
N LEU A 76 1.34 -7.03 -8.67
CA LEU A 76 0.51 -6.94 -7.46
C LEU A 76 1.29 -6.60 -6.18
N GLY A 77 2.59 -6.26 -6.29
CA GLY A 77 3.35 -5.79 -5.13
C GLY A 77 2.69 -4.55 -4.53
N GLY A 78 2.75 -4.42 -3.21
CA GLY A 78 2.29 -3.24 -2.48
C GLY A 78 3.45 -2.54 -1.79
N LEU A 79 3.20 -1.32 -1.31
CA LEU A 79 4.16 -0.56 -0.51
C LEU A 79 3.66 -0.50 0.93
N THR A 80 4.48 -0.86 1.91
CA THR A 80 4.18 -0.59 3.33
C THR A 80 5.14 0.46 3.86
N LYS A 81 4.59 1.61 4.29
CA LYS A 81 5.33 2.67 4.97
C LYS A 81 5.19 2.48 6.49
N SER A 82 6.32 2.17 7.12
CA SER A 82 6.47 2.02 8.57
C SER A 82 7.52 2.99 9.12
N GLY A 83 7.58 3.09 10.45
CA GLY A 83 8.48 4.00 11.18
C GLY A 83 8.07 5.47 11.09
N PRO A 84 8.58 6.32 12.01
CA PRO A 84 8.08 7.69 12.18
C PRO A 84 8.56 8.65 11.09
N GLY A 85 9.59 8.28 10.31
CA GLY A 85 10.18 9.14 9.30
C GLY A 85 9.27 9.42 8.09
N THR A 86 9.74 10.29 7.21
CA THR A 86 9.05 10.68 5.97
C THR A 86 9.59 9.90 4.77
N LEU A 87 8.70 9.32 3.98
CA LEU A 87 9.00 8.80 2.65
C LEU A 87 8.35 9.71 1.60
N ARG A 88 9.11 10.16 0.61
CA ARG A 88 8.61 11.01 -0.48
C ARG A 88 8.73 10.29 -1.82
N LEU A 89 7.62 10.15 -2.53
CA LEU A 89 7.54 9.52 -3.84
C LEU A 89 7.27 10.57 -4.92
N THR A 90 8.24 10.76 -5.80
CA THR A 90 8.19 11.75 -6.90
C THR A 90 8.00 11.12 -8.28
N GLY A 91 8.23 9.81 -8.40
CA GLY A 91 8.09 9.06 -9.66
C GLY A 91 6.68 8.51 -9.90
N HIS A 92 6.53 7.79 -11.02
CA HIS A 92 5.31 7.05 -11.35
C HIS A 92 5.39 5.63 -10.83
N SER A 93 4.63 5.33 -9.77
CA SER A 93 4.54 4.02 -9.16
C SER A 93 3.37 3.22 -9.77
N THR A 94 3.71 2.18 -10.53
CA THR A 94 2.76 1.35 -11.31
C THR A 94 2.27 0.11 -10.58
N TYR A 95 2.73 -0.13 -9.36
CA TYR A 95 2.32 -1.28 -8.58
C TYR A 95 0.82 -1.22 -8.23
N ARG A 96 0.16 -2.38 -8.17
CA ARG A 96 -1.30 -2.47 -8.00
C ARG A 96 -1.73 -3.01 -6.63
N GLY A 97 -0.81 -3.58 -5.85
CA GLY A 97 -1.08 -3.89 -4.45
C GLY A 97 -1.21 -2.61 -3.62
N ASP A 98 -1.99 -2.67 -2.55
CA ASP A 98 -2.26 -1.49 -1.71
C ASP A 98 -0.99 -0.85 -1.16
N THR A 99 -1.02 0.47 -1.04
CA THR A 99 -0.05 1.23 -0.26
C THR A 99 -0.57 1.37 1.16
N VAL A 100 0.07 0.74 2.12
CA VAL A 100 -0.32 0.78 3.53
C VAL A 100 0.61 1.71 4.30
N ILE A 101 0.08 2.75 4.93
CA ILE A 101 0.82 3.66 5.80
C ILE A 101 0.47 3.30 7.23
N ASN A 102 1.40 2.63 7.92
CA ASN A 102 1.23 2.26 9.32
C ASN A 102 1.77 3.33 10.26
N ASP A 103 2.80 4.08 9.85
CA ASP A 103 3.45 5.09 10.68
C ASP A 103 4.23 6.12 9.85
N GLY A 104 4.45 7.31 10.43
CA GLY A 104 5.11 8.44 9.82
C GLY A 104 4.34 9.06 8.65
N LEU A 105 5.05 9.74 7.77
CA LEU A 105 4.48 10.48 6.63
C LEU A 105 4.87 9.85 5.30
N LEU A 106 3.89 9.64 4.42
CA LEU A 106 4.09 9.38 3.00
C LEU A 106 3.68 10.63 2.21
N ILE A 107 4.64 11.28 1.56
CA ILE A 107 4.41 12.38 0.62
C ILE A 107 4.37 11.81 -0.80
N VAL A 108 3.27 12.01 -1.52
CA VAL A 108 3.14 11.63 -2.93
C VAL A 108 3.10 12.89 -3.77
N ASP A 109 4.18 13.15 -4.50
CA ASP A 109 4.27 14.24 -5.48
C ASP A 109 4.33 13.74 -6.93
N GLY A 110 4.57 12.44 -7.11
CA GLY A 110 4.39 11.74 -8.37
C GLY A 110 3.02 11.10 -8.45
N SER A 111 2.99 9.79 -8.71
CA SER A 111 1.72 9.04 -8.71
C SER A 111 1.86 7.61 -8.22
N ILE A 112 0.76 7.10 -7.65
CA ILE A 112 0.59 5.69 -7.25
C ILE A 112 -0.68 5.18 -7.94
N THR A 113 -0.56 4.05 -8.63
CA THR A 113 -1.70 3.43 -9.33
C THR A 113 -2.68 2.76 -8.38
N SER A 114 -2.18 2.17 -7.28
CA SER A 114 -2.99 1.48 -6.29
C SER A 114 -3.66 2.42 -5.28
N LYS A 115 -4.57 1.83 -4.49
CA LYS A 115 -5.22 2.48 -3.35
C LYS A 115 -4.23 2.67 -2.20
N VAL A 116 -4.39 3.76 -1.47
CA VAL A 116 -3.67 4.03 -0.21
C VAL A 116 -4.58 3.75 0.99
N ILE A 117 -4.08 2.98 1.96
CA ILE A 117 -4.71 2.75 3.26
C ILE A 117 -3.88 3.47 4.32
N VAL A 118 -4.50 4.39 5.04
CA VAL A 118 -3.86 5.19 6.08
C VAL A 118 -4.31 4.69 7.45
N ASN A 119 -3.46 3.95 8.14
CA ASN A 119 -3.69 3.48 9.51
C ASN A 119 -3.14 4.50 10.51
N LYS A 120 -3.52 4.37 11.79
CA LYS A 120 -2.93 5.17 12.87
C LYS A 120 -1.49 4.71 13.17
N PRO A 121 -0.53 5.63 13.39
CA PRO A 121 -0.61 7.11 13.31
C PRO A 121 -0.14 7.67 11.95
N GLY A 122 -0.19 6.86 10.89
CA GLY A 122 0.24 7.20 9.54
C GLY A 122 -0.47 8.40 8.91
N ARG A 123 0.27 9.09 8.04
CA ARG A 123 -0.17 10.30 7.35
C ARG A 123 0.14 10.21 5.86
N LEU A 124 -0.82 10.61 5.03
CA LEU A 124 -0.67 10.77 3.58
C LEU A 124 -0.67 12.26 3.25
N GLY A 125 0.28 12.72 2.43
CA GLY A 125 0.29 14.09 1.91
C GLY A 125 0.90 14.20 0.53
N GLY A 126 1.27 15.42 0.14
CA GLY A 126 1.83 15.74 -1.17
C GLY A 126 0.80 16.26 -2.18
N THR A 127 1.28 16.57 -3.39
CA THR A 127 0.48 17.20 -4.47
C THR A 127 0.18 16.28 -5.65
N GLY A 128 0.46 14.98 -5.51
CA GLY A 128 0.40 13.99 -6.57
C GLY A 128 -0.96 13.29 -6.70
N THR A 129 -0.94 12.10 -7.29
CA THR A 129 -2.14 11.31 -7.56
C THR A 129 -2.04 9.88 -6.99
N VAL A 130 -3.12 9.39 -6.40
CA VAL A 130 -3.24 8.01 -5.88
C VAL A 130 -4.47 7.31 -6.47
N GLY A 131 -4.51 5.97 -6.47
CA GLY A 131 -5.60 5.19 -7.07
C GLY A 131 -6.90 5.12 -6.26
N GLY A 132 -6.90 5.64 -5.03
CA GLY A 132 -7.99 5.54 -4.06
C GLY A 132 -7.44 5.83 -2.66
N ILE A 133 -8.30 6.18 -1.69
CA ILE A 133 -7.86 6.41 -0.31
C ILE A 133 -8.84 5.80 0.68
N GLU A 134 -8.33 5.05 1.65
CA GLU A 134 -9.08 4.69 2.85
C GLU A 134 -8.33 5.20 4.08
N VAL A 135 -9.01 5.99 4.90
CA VAL A 135 -8.44 6.58 6.11
C VAL A 135 -9.07 5.90 7.32
N GLY A 136 -8.27 5.11 8.02
CA GLY A 136 -8.64 4.47 9.27
C GLY A 136 -8.76 5.45 10.43
N GLY A 137 -9.36 5.01 11.54
CA GLY A 137 -9.42 5.82 12.76
C GLY A 137 -8.01 6.13 13.27
N GLY A 138 -7.69 7.42 13.45
CA GLY A 138 -6.37 7.93 13.81
C GLY A 138 -5.37 8.03 12.64
N GLY A 139 -5.76 7.63 11.42
CA GLY A 139 -5.02 7.94 10.20
C GLY A 139 -5.36 9.34 9.68
N CYS A 140 -4.46 9.91 8.87
CA CYS A 140 -4.64 11.28 8.40
C CYS A 140 -4.27 11.55 6.94
N VAL A 141 -5.02 12.43 6.29
CA VAL A 141 -4.72 12.95 4.95
C VAL A 141 -4.49 14.46 5.04
N SER A 142 -3.34 14.92 4.55
CA SER A 142 -2.91 16.31 4.52
C SER A 142 -2.49 16.65 3.09
N PRO A 143 -3.44 16.99 2.19
CA PRO A 143 -3.11 17.37 0.82
C PRO A 143 -2.11 18.52 0.80
N GLY A 144 -1.22 18.54 -0.20
CA GLY A 144 -0.25 19.63 -0.35
C GLY A 144 1.10 19.39 0.32
N ASN A 145 1.98 20.38 0.16
CA ASN A 145 3.29 20.56 0.81
C ASN A 145 3.41 22.06 1.17
N GLY A 146 2.46 22.57 1.95
CA GLY A 146 1.89 23.91 1.74
C GLY A 146 0.58 23.81 0.97
N ILE A 147 -0.14 24.93 0.81
CA ILE A 147 -1.42 24.97 0.09
C ILE A 147 -1.33 24.30 -1.28
N GLY A 148 -2.01 23.16 -1.46
CA GLY A 148 -1.91 22.32 -2.65
C GLY A 148 -3.07 21.33 -2.82
N THR A 149 -2.96 20.48 -3.83
CA THR A 149 -4.01 19.50 -4.17
C THR A 149 -3.45 18.10 -4.25
N LEU A 150 -4.03 17.18 -3.49
CA LEU A 150 -3.82 15.74 -3.64
C LEU A 150 -5.00 15.16 -4.43
N THR A 151 -4.72 14.33 -5.42
CA THR A 151 -5.75 13.74 -6.28
C THR A 151 -5.94 12.24 -5.98
N SER A 152 -7.17 11.80 -5.81
CA SER A 152 -7.56 10.38 -5.80
C SER A 152 -8.29 10.05 -7.10
N ASN A 153 -7.77 9.11 -7.88
CA ASN A 153 -8.42 8.61 -9.09
C ASN A 153 -9.55 7.61 -8.82
N GLY A 154 -9.58 7.03 -7.62
CA GLY A 154 -10.67 6.17 -7.16
C GLY A 154 -11.39 6.76 -5.95
N ASP A 155 -12.20 5.92 -5.32
CA ASP A 155 -13.02 6.32 -4.18
C ASP A 155 -12.19 6.69 -2.95
N VAL A 156 -12.74 7.58 -2.13
CA VAL A 156 -12.18 7.98 -0.85
C VAL A 156 -13.14 7.61 0.27
N THR A 157 -12.65 6.95 1.33
CA THR A 157 -13.42 6.68 2.55
C THR A 157 -12.71 7.23 3.77
N PHE A 158 -13.40 8.09 4.52
CA PHE A 158 -13.00 8.50 5.87
C PHE A 158 -13.79 7.69 6.89
N LYS A 159 -13.10 6.83 7.65
CA LYS A 159 -13.70 6.09 8.78
C LYS A 159 -13.81 7.00 10.00
N LYS A 160 -14.67 6.62 10.96
CA LYS A 160 -14.79 7.34 12.24
C LYS A 160 -13.43 7.51 12.92
N GLY A 161 -13.16 8.72 13.42
CA GLY A 161 -11.91 9.06 14.09
C GLY A 161 -10.72 9.31 13.15
N SER A 162 -10.91 9.28 11.84
CA SER A 162 -9.92 9.76 10.86
C SER A 162 -9.86 11.29 10.85
N ALA A 163 -8.84 11.85 10.19
CA ALA A 163 -8.72 13.30 10.04
C ALA A 163 -8.33 13.72 8.61
N LEU A 164 -8.85 14.89 8.21
CA LEU A 164 -8.44 15.63 7.02
C LEU A 164 -7.81 16.95 7.47
N TYR A 165 -6.55 17.16 7.16
CA TYR A 165 -5.79 18.35 7.49
C TYR A 165 -5.74 19.30 6.30
N ILE A 166 -6.11 20.57 6.52
CA ILE A 166 -6.26 21.60 5.49
C ILE A 166 -5.54 22.87 5.94
N GLU A 167 -4.57 23.31 5.15
CA GLU A 167 -4.01 24.64 5.20
C GLU A 167 -4.89 25.62 4.42
N ILE A 168 -5.14 26.79 5.00
CA ILE A 168 -5.88 27.90 4.38
C ILE A 168 -5.02 29.17 4.31
N GLY A 169 -5.35 29.99 3.32
CA GLY A 169 -4.92 31.37 3.20
C GLY A 169 -6.04 32.23 2.63
N PRO A 170 -5.78 33.52 2.36
CA PRO A 170 -6.84 34.51 2.15
C PRO A 170 -7.84 34.22 1.04
N ASN A 171 -7.52 33.35 0.07
CA ASN A 171 -8.43 32.91 -1.01
C ASN A 171 -8.07 31.53 -1.57
N LYS A 172 -7.36 30.71 -0.79
CA LYS A 172 -6.86 29.41 -1.24
C LYS A 172 -6.82 28.45 -0.08
N SER A 173 -7.04 27.18 -0.35
CA SER A 173 -6.94 26.11 0.64
C SER A 173 -6.31 24.89 0.02
N ASP A 174 -5.84 23.99 0.87
CA ASP A 174 -5.65 22.61 0.47
C ASP A 174 -6.95 22.03 -0.10
N ARG A 175 -6.76 21.06 -1.00
CA ARG A 175 -7.87 20.34 -1.62
C ARG A 175 -7.54 18.87 -1.80
N LEU A 176 -8.49 18.02 -1.39
CA LEU A 176 -8.55 16.63 -1.80
C LEU A 176 -9.49 16.52 -3.01
N ALA A 177 -8.93 16.34 -4.20
CA ALA A 177 -9.68 16.14 -5.43
C ALA A 177 -9.94 14.65 -5.66
N VAL A 178 -11.20 14.22 -5.72
CA VAL A 178 -11.59 12.83 -5.86
C VAL A 178 -12.33 12.64 -7.17
N ASN A 179 -11.81 11.79 -8.05
CA ASN A 179 -12.46 11.46 -9.32
C ASN A 179 -13.49 10.32 -9.16
N GLY A 180 -13.54 9.67 -8.00
CA GLY A 180 -14.58 8.73 -7.58
C GLY A 180 -15.57 9.30 -6.56
N ALA A 181 -16.23 8.41 -5.83
CA ALA A 181 -17.13 8.75 -4.73
C ALA A 181 -16.35 9.01 -3.42
N THR A 182 -16.83 9.96 -2.62
CA THR A 182 -16.32 10.17 -1.25
C THR A 182 -17.34 9.70 -0.23
N THR A 183 -16.96 8.80 0.66
CA THR A 183 -17.78 8.34 1.80
C THR A 183 -17.19 8.84 3.12
N ILE A 184 -17.95 9.59 3.90
CA ILE A 184 -17.51 10.12 5.20
C ILE A 184 -18.36 9.52 6.31
N LEU A 185 -17.76 8.65 7.11
CA LEU A 185 -18.42 7.93 8.21
C LEU A 185 -18.22 8.60 9.59
N GLY A 186 -17.55 9.75 9.62
CA GLY A 186 -17.17 10.50 10.82
C GLY A 186 -15.72 10.99 10.72
N GLY A 187 -15.11 11.35 11.85
CA GLY A 187 -13.78 11.95 11.91
C GLY A 187 -13.81 13.47 11.98
N VAL A 188 -12.66 14.12 11.81
CA VAL A 188 -12.55 15.58 11.98
C VAL A 188 -11.88 16.26 10.79
N VAL A 189 -12.21 17.53 10.57
CA VAL A 189 -11.42 18.41 9.71
C VAL A 189 -10.54 19.29 10.61
N VAL A 190 -9.24 19.29 10.35
CA VAL A 190 -8.28 20.19 11.00
C VAL A 190 -7.97 21.30 10.01
N VAL A 191 -8.27 22.54 10.38
CA VAL A 191 -8.02 23.73 9.55
C VAL A 191 -6.96 24.58 10.22
N VAL A 192 -5.91 24.91 9.48
CA VAL A 192 -4.82 25.76 9.97
C VAL A 192 -4.47 26.84 8.94
N PRO A 193 -3.88 27.96 9.36
CA PRO A 193 -3.16 28.83 8.44
C PRO A 193 -1.96 28.10 7.80
N ALA A 194 -1.70 28.38 6.53
CA ALA A 194 -0.47 27.96 5.86
C ALA A 194 0.79 28.54 6.53
N ALA A 195 1.89 27.80 6.47
CA ALA A 195 3.17 28.22 7.04
C ALA A 195 3.60 29.62 6.57
N GLY A 196 4.01 30.47 7.53
CA GLY A 196 4.42 31.86 7.29
C GLY A 196 3.27 32.89 7.24
N ALA A 197 2.01 32.46 7.36
CA ALA A 197 0.91 33.38 7.62
C ALA A 197 1.03 33.96 9.04
N ASP A 198 0.92 35.28 9.17
CA ASP A 198 0.86 35.94 10.47
C ASP A 198 -0.42 35.48 11.20
N PRO A 199 -0.32 34.88 12.41
CA PRO A 199 -1.48 34.42 13.19
C PRO A 199 -2.49 35.53 13.47
N HIS A 200 -2.07 36.80 13.45
CA HIS A 200 -2.91 37.97 13.63
C HIS A 200 -3.49 38.54 12.32
N GLN A 201 -2.95 38.15 11.16
CA GLN A 201 -3.48 38.50 9.83
C GLN A 201 -4.52 37.51 9.32
N GLN A 202 -4.89 36.50 10.13
CA GLN A 202 -6.17 35.80 9.96
C GLN A 202 -7.29 36.77 10.29
N SER A 203 -7.47 37.73 9.39
CA SER A 203 -8.46 38.77 9.51
C SER A 203 -9.82 38.08 9.57
N LYS A 204 -10.76 38.76 10.20
CA LYS A 204 -12.18 38.40 10.25
C LYS A 204 -12.79 38.02 8.87
N ALA A 205 -12.09 38.32 7.77
CA ALA A 205 -12.43 37.93 6.41
C ALA A 205 -12.17 36.44 6.08
N ASP A 206 -11.15 35.78 6.65
CA ASP A 206 -10.87 34.35 6.36
C ASP A 206 -11.92 33.43 7.00
N VAL A 207 -12.55 33.89 8.09
CA VAL A 207 -13.55 33.14 8.87
C VAL A 207 -14.93 33.14 8.22
N ASP A 208 -15.16 34.03 7.25
CA ASP A 208 -16.42 34.16 6.49
C ASP A 208 -16.29 33.62 5.05
N LEU A 209 -15.12 33.06 4.70
CA LEU A 209 -14.88 32.43 3.41
C LEU A 209 -15.30 30.96 3.42
N SER A 210 -15.95 30.54 2.33
CA SER A 210 -16.25 29.14 2.07
C SER A 210 -15.14 28.52 1.22
N TYR A 211 -14.56 27.41 1.69
CA TYR A 211 -13.50 26.68 0.99
C TYR A 211 -13.98 25.32 0.50
N HIS A 212 -13.65 24.98 -0.75
CA HIS A 212 -13.88 23.65 -1.31
C HIS A 212 -12.70 22.72 -1.02
N ILE A 213 -12.70 22.13 0.18
CA ILE A 213 -11.60 21.30 0.69
C ILE A 213 -11.64 19.84 0.18
N VAL A 214 -12.82 19.38 -0.22
CA VAL A 214 -13.02 18.07 -0.87
C VAL A 214 -13.94 18.28 -2.06
N THR A 215 -13.59 17.67 -3.19
CA THR A 215 -14.50 17.57 -4.35
C THR A 215 -14.56 16.13 -4.82
N SER A 216 -15.75 15.62 -5.13
CA SER A 216 -15.96 14.25 -5.59
C SER A 216 -17.00 14.17 -6.71
N THR A 217 -16.99 13.08 -7.48
CA THR A 217 -17.99 12.83 -8.52
C THR A 217 -19.28 12.21 -7.97
N GLY A 218 -19.24 11.75 -6.70
CA GLY A 218 -20.40 11.23 -5.97
C GLY A 218 -20.10 10.99 -4.49
N GLY A 219 -21.01 10.27 -3.82
CA GLY A 219 -20.90 9.92 -2.41
C GLY A 219 -21.52 10.96 -1.46
N GLY A 220 -21.17 10.88 -0.18
CA GLY A 220 -21.69 11.77 0.85
C GLY A 220 -21.23 11.40 2.27
N GLY A 221 -21.78 12.11 3.24
CA GLY A 221 -21.45 11.98 4.66
C GLY A 221 -21.02 13.31 5.26
N LYS A 222 -20.61 13.27 6.53
CA LYS A 222 -20.18 14.47 7.27
C LYS A 222 -19.09 14.09 8.27
N PHE A 223 -18.09 14.97 8.42
CA PHE A 223 -17.17 14.90 9.54
C PHE A 223 -17.92 15.24 10.84
N ASP A 224 -17.52 14.61 11.94
CA ASP A 224 -18.12 14.77 13.27
C ASP A 224 -17.89 16.20 13.81
N GLY A 225 -16.82 16.88 13.36
CA GLY A 225 -16.55 18.27 13.72
C GLY A 225 -15.22 18.78 13.17
N THR A 226 -14.77 19.88 13.75
CA THR A 226 -13.42 20.42 13.54
C THR A 226 -12.58 20.24 14.80
N GLN A 227 -11.28 20.02 14.66
CA GLN A 227 -10.35 19.88 15.78
C GLN A 227 -9.09 20.73 15.54
N GLY A 228 -8.44 21.18 16.61
CA GLY A 228 -7.12 21.81 16.55
C GLY A 228 -6.01 20.82 16.16
N SER A 229 -4.75 21.29 16.17
CA SER A 229 -3.51 20.72 15.58
C SER A 229 -3.22 19.23 15.84
N VAL A 230 -4.05 18.33 15.33
CA VAL A 230 -3.73 16.94 15.07
C VAL A 230 -3.37 16.86 13.60
N CYS A 231 -2.40 16.04 13.19
CA CYS A 231 -2.04 15.78 11.78
C CYS A 231 -1.11 16.74 11.01
N ARG A 232 -0.33 17.62 11.63
CA ARG A 232 0.66 18.42 10.86
C ARG A 232 1.66 17.53 10.12
N GLN A 233 2.02 17.85 8.87
CA GLN A 233 3.13 17.16 8.18
C GLN A 233 4.45 17.25 8.96
N ASP A 234 4.59 18.26 9.82
CA ASP A 234 5.79 18.53 10.63
C ASP A 234 5.75 17.92 12.04
N ASP A 235 4.66 17.28 12.47
CA ASP A 235 4.63 16.62 13.78
C ASP A 235 5.46 15.33 13.70
N VAL A 236 6.75 15.42 14.03
CA VAL A 236 7.51 14.24 14.45
C VAL A 236 6.86 13.74 15.73
N VAL A 237 6.26 12.54 15.70
CA VAL A 237 5.85 11.87 16.94
C VAL A 237 7.12 11.70 17.77
N PRO A 238 7.22 12.31 18.98
CA PRO A 238 8.40 12.12 19.81
C PRO A 238 8.54 10.62 20.08
N ALA A 239 9.75 10.10 19.89
CA ALA A 239 10.07 8.75 20.32
C ALA A 239 9.84 8.67 21.83
N GLU A 240 8.93 7.81 22.26
CA GLU A 240 8.81 7.41 23.68
C GLU A 240 10.05 6.61 24.12
#